data_AF-A0AAI8SJS5-F1
#
_entry.id   AF-A0AAI8SJS5-F1
#
_cell.length_a   1.000
_cell.length_b   1.000
_cell.length_c   1.000
_cell.angle_alpha   90.00
_cell.angle_beta   90.00
_cell.angle_gamma   90.00
#
_symmetry.space_group_name_H-M   'P 1'
#
loop_
_entity.id
_entity.type
_entity.pdbx_description
1 polymer ?
#
loop_
_entity_poly.entity_id
_entity_poly.type
_entity_poly.pdbx_seq_one_letter_code
_entity_poly.pdbx_strand_id
1 'polypeptide(L)'
;MPAKLSRLRILAAAAIAFAPLSVVVDGPVAQAAPCAGAGSNPVSCQHCMFYVNAYHTANVCNEDRRGVQGPPSNAPTRPPEVPVPAYEPPPIPVPVQSPLVLPPPNAGQGAVPVLEINPPGPDAPRDAPVVAPPRGLDAPSLAIAAAKAAPVTRVDPANPPKSPTQVDFNQQVQNVVAAHRENVDVLKVDEQRLIRPRHWDYIDYDDAYRRPTLYNPLNSAVTFRYFYNGAYQQAYLARGARMVLDAATVGVVPFTAVGDSYVAAGSFYGGGSIPLNGYNGPPPPDYKPPAPPKLYENVTAFIPAKGETVEVGHVAVVGHDGSQPAGSQDTFLLDDSTLAWGQIDNSSSAPAQIRVIKTQPLPGAGPTDDGGFLVLLAVHHQEPGQPRQSGWGLALRFGGFAVVVGVIAWLLARRSRSEEQNADS
;
A
#
# COMPACT_ATOMS: atom_id res chain seq x y z
N MET A 1 -41.62 41.49 58.28
CA MET A 1 -42.62 42.52 57.92
C MET A 1 -42.34 43.76 58.78
N PRO A 2 -42.55 45.02 58.33
CA PRO A 2 -42.91 45.51 57.00
C PRO A 2 -42.12 46.76 56.52
N ALA A 3 -42.44 47.19 55.28
CA ALA A 3 -42.66 48.58 54.83
C ALA A 3 -41.48 49.57 54.72
N LYS A 4 -41.43 50.54 53.79
CA LYS A 4 -42.07 50.91 52.51
C LYS A 4 -41.63 52.37 52.28
N LEU A 5 -41.27 52.74 51.05
CA LEU A 5 -41.47 54.05 50.38
C LEU A 5 -40.81 55.31 51.02
N SER A 6 -40.43 56.39 50.32
CA SER A 6 -40.46 56.79 48.91
C SER A 6 -39.95 58.23 48.76
N ARG A 7 -39.23 58.50 47.66
CA ARG A 7 -39.12 59.73 46.84
C ARG A 7 -38.54 61.03 47.45
N LEU A 8 -37.61 61.62 46.70
CA LEU A 8 -37.86 62.90 45.99
C LEU A 8 -36.92 63.04 44.78
N ARG A 9 -37.43 63.54 43.65
CA ARG A 9 -36.68 64.00 42.47
C ARG A 9 -36.77 65.52 42.42
N ILE A 10 -35.66 66.22 42.14
CA ILE A 10 -35.64 67.58 41.60
C ILE A 10 -34.52 67.67 40.55
N LEU A 11 -34.88 68.20 39.37
CA LEU A 11 -34.03 68.54 38.22
C LEU A 11 -33.59 70.01 38.33
N ALA A 12 -32.35 70.32 37.95
CA ALA A 12 -32.02 71.42 37.01
C ALA A 12 -30.50 71.52 36.79
N ALA A 13 -30.12 71.74 35.54
CA ALA A 13 -28.77 71.75 35.00
C ALA A 13 -28.17 73.17 34.92
N ALA A 14 -26.84 73.30 34.98
CA ALA A 14 -26.07 74.30 34.23
C ALA A 14 -24.55 74.00 34.21
N ALA A 15 -24.06 73.80 32.99
CA ALA A 15 -22.73 74.01 32.39
C ALA A 15 -21.45 74.02 33.26
N ILE A 16 -20.52 73.11 32.93
CA ILE A 16 -19.10 73.17 33.31
C ILE A 16 -18.25 73.21 32.03
N ALA A 17 -17.25 74.10 32.06
CA ALA A 17 -16.35 74.47 30.98
C ALA A 17 -15.49 73.31 30.44
N PHE A 18 -15.20 73.35 29.14
CA PHE A 18 -14.32 72.41 28.45
C PHE A 18 -12.84 72.80 28.62
N ALA A 19 -12.06 71.94 29.27
CA ALA A 19 -10.61 71.92 29.16
C ALA A 19 -10.20 70.80 28.18
N PRO A 20 -9.23 71.03 27.28
CA PRO A 20 -8.82 70.03 26.29
C PRO A 20 -7.93 68.98 26.98
N LEU A 21 -8.49 67.79 27.21
CA LEU A 21 -7.70 66.58 27.47
C LEU A 21 -7.52 65.84 26.15
N SER A 22 -6.29 65.89 25.62
CA SER A 22 -5.85 65.09 24.50
C SER A 22 -5.83 63.61 24.92
N VAL A 23 -6.90 62.89 24.59
CA VAL A 23 -6.92 61.43 24.69
C VAL A 23 -6.27 60.89 23.41
N VAL A 24 -5.11 60.27 23.57
CA VAL A 24 -4.51 59.40 22.56
C VAL A 24 -5.45 58.21 22.40
N VAL A 25 -6.13 58.14 21.26
CA VAL A 25 -6.93 56.99 20.87
C VAL A 25 -5.97 56.01 20.17
N ASP A 26 -5.63 54.92 20.86
CA ASP A 26 -5.07 53.74 20.19
C ASP A 26 -6.14 53.17 19.26
N GLY A 27 -5.95 53.41 17.96
CA GLY A 27 -6.78 52.81 16.91
C GLY A 27 -6.51 51.30 16.78
N PRO A 28 -7.43 50.56 16.15
CA PRO A 28 -7.28 49.12 15.95
C PRO A 28 -6.06 48.86 15.05
N VAL A 29 -5.17 48.00 15.54
CA VAL A 29 -3.96 47.57 14.82
C VAL A 29 -4.39 46.85 13.54
N ALA A 30 -3.97 47.39 12.39
CA ALA A 30 -4.15 46.76 11.10
C ALA A 30 -3.51 45.36 11.11
N GLN A 31 -4.24 44.34 10.64
CA GLN A 31 -3.74 42.96 10.54
C GLN A 31 -2.55 42.92 9.58
N ALA A 32 -1.34 42.79 10.16
CA ALA A 32 -0.10 42.62 9.41
C ALA A 32 -0.08 41.27 8.68
N ALA A 33 0.66 41.20 7.57
CA ALA A 33 0.90 39.94 6.88
C ALA A 33 1.66 38.94 7.80
N PRO A 34 1.29 37.64 7.81
CA PRO A 34 1.86 36.65 8.72
C PRO A 34 3.39 36.51 8.64
N CYS A 35 3.98 36.76 7.46
CA CYS A 35 5.42 36.65 7.21
C CYS A 35 6.15 37.98 7.09
N ALA A 36 5.46 39.12 7.06
CA ALA A 36 6.10 40.42 6.83
C ALA A 36 5.34 41.57 7.50
N GLY A 37 6.06 42.47 8.19
CA GLY A 37 5.52 43.67 8.83
C GLY A 37 5.63 43.65 10.36
N ALA A 38 5.24 44.77 10.99
CA ALA A 38 5.23 44.88 12.44
C ALA A 38 4.12 43.99 13.02
N GLY A 39 4.51 42.92 13.73
CA GLY A 39 3.59 41.90 14.26
C GLY A 39 3.66 40.54 13.58
N SER A 40 4.50 40.37 12.55
CA SER A 40 4.77 39.05 11.96
C SER A 40 5.43 38.13 12.98
N ASN A 41 4.99 36.86 13.05
CA ASN A 41 5.63 35.85 13.88
C ASN A 41 5.96 34.58 13.06
N PRO A 42 7.04 33.88 13.39
CA PRO A 42 7.53 32.76 12.58
C PRO A 42 6.54 31.58 12.55
N VAL A 43 5.74 31.39 13.62
CA VAL A 43 4.73 30.33 13.69
C VAL A 43 3.58 30.61 12.72
N SER A 44 3.05 31.83 12.71
CA SER A 44 1.98 32.23 11.78
C SER A 44 2.45 32.25 10.33
N CYS A 45 3.70 32.63 10.08
CA CYS A 45 4.28 32.57 8.75
C CYS A 45 4.39 31.13 8.24
N GLN A 46 4.93 30.22 9.06
CA GLN A 46 5.07 28.81 8.71
C GLN A 46 3.71 28.17 8.45
N HIS A 47 2.69 28.51 9.24
CA HIS A 47 1.34 28.00 9.08
C HIS A 47 0.66 28.52 7.80
N CYS A 48 0.82 29.81 7.51
CA CYS A 48 0.30 30.40 6.27
C CYS A 48 0.97 29.76 5.03
N MET A 49 2.30 29.61 5.05
CA MET A 49 3.05 28.99 3.96
C MET A 49 2.71 27.51 3.78
N PHE A 50 2.44 26.78 4.88
CA PHE A 50 1.95 25.41 4.82
C PHE A 50 0.64 25.32 4.02
N TYR A 51 -0.32 26.20 4.28
CA TYR A 51 -1.61 26.18 3.58
C TYR A 51 -1.51 26.65 2.12
N VAL A 52 -0.68 27.64 1.84
CA VAL A 52 -0.37 28.05 0.45
C VAL A 52 0.21 26.88 -0.33
N ASN A 53 1.14 26.14 0.27
CA ASN A 53 1.77 24.99 -0.38
C ASN A 53 0.85 23.76 -0.48
N ALA A 54 0.04 23.49 0.54
CA ALA A 54 -0.86 22.33 0.57
C ALA A 54 -2.05 22.48 -0.38
N TYR A 55 -2.52 23.71 -0.60
CA TYR A 55 -3.72 23.98 -1.39
C TYR A 55 -3.46 24.78 -2.67
N HIS A 56 -2.19 25.04 -3.00
CA HIS A 56 -1.76 25.80 -4.19
C HIS A 56 -2.51 27.14 -4.38
N THR A 57 -2.76 27.84 -3.28
CA THR A 57 -3.44 29.15 -3.31
C THR A 57 -2.44 30.29 -3.60
N ALA A 58 -2.95 31.48 -3.95
CA ALA A 58 -2.09 32.65 -4.15
C ALA A 58 -1.35 33.02 -2.85
N ASN A 59 -0.05 33.29 -2.93
CA ASN A 59 0.77 33.58 -1.74
C ASN A 59 0.49 34.99 -1.18
N VAL A 60 -0.53 35.07 -0.33
CA VAL A 60 -0.87 36.28 0.43
C VAL A 60 -0.08 36.40 1.74
N CYS A 61 0.75 35.41 2.08
CA CYS A 61 1.47 35.36 3.37
C CYS A 61 2.52 36.46 3.52
N ASN A 62 3.01 36.98 2.39
CA ASN A 62 4.06 38.01 2.32
C ASN A 62 3.52 39.40 1.95
N GLU A 63 2.24 39.54 1.61
CA GLU A 63 1.70 40.81 1.12
C GLU A 63 1.20 41.70 2.27
N ASP A 64 2.05 42.62 2.74
CA ASP A 64 1.61 43.73 3.59
C ASP A 64 0.83 44.75 2.74
N ARG A 65 -0.45 44.48 2.46
CA ARG A 65 -1.31 45.39 1.67
C ARG A 65 -1.71 46.61 2.50
N ARG A 66 -0.78 47.53 2.69
CA ARG A 66 -1.12 48.92 3.00
C ARG A 66 -1.79 49.52 1.77
N GLY A 67 -3.09 49.78 1.84
CA GLY A 67 -3.75 50.74 0.94
C GLY A 67 -4.91 50.28 0.08
N VAL A 68 -5.62 49.19 0.38
CA VAL A 68 -6.92 48.92 -0.27
C VAL A 68 -8.05 49.12 0.73
N GLN A 69 -8.55 50.35 0.80
CA GLN A 69 -9.81 50.67 1.45
C GLN A 69 -10.95 49.99 0.67
N GLY A 70 -11.47 48.88 1.20
CA GLY A 70 -12.77 48.37 0.79
C GLY A 70 -13.88 49.40 1.12
N PRO A 71 -15.00 49.39 0.39
CA PRO A 71 -16.05 50.39 0.58
C PRO A 71 -16.61 50.33 2.01
N PRO A 72 -16.97 51.47 2.63
CA PRO A 72 -17.42 51.51 4.01
C PRO A 72 -18.71 50.69 4.19
N SER A 73 -18.67 49.72 5.10
CA SER A 73 -19.83 48.91 5.48
C SER A 73 -20.68 49.66 6.50
N ASN A 74 -21.94 49.93 6.17
CA ASN A 74 -22.95 50.53 7.05
C ASN A 74 -23.68 49.46 7.88
N ALA A 75 -22.97 48.68 8.69
CA ALA A 75 -23.58 47.69 9.58
C ALA A 75 -23.65 48.21 11.04
N PRO A 76 -24.82 48.14 11.73
CA PRO A 76 -24.94 48.60 13.10
C PRO A 76 -24.15 47.75 14.09
N THR A 77 -23.70 48.40 15.15
CA THR A 77 -22.90 47.88 16.27
C THR A 77 -23.49 46.66 16.98
N ARG A 78 -22.62 45.66 17.18
CA ARG A 78 -22.60 44.58 18.21
C ARG A 78 -23.85 43.66 18.31
N PRO A 79 -23.76 42.41 17.82
CA PRO A 79 -24.64 41.34 18.28
C PRO A 79 -24.22 40.85 19.69
N PRO A 80 -25.16 40.31 20.49
CA PRO A 80 -24.88 39.78 21.82
C PRO A 80 -23.99 38.53 21.74
N GLU A 81 -23.13 38.38 22.74
CA GLU A 81 -22.13 37.32 22.85
C GLU A 81 -22.83 35.98 23.11
N VAL A 82 -22.85 35.12 22.09
CA VAL A 82 -23.30 33.73 22.21
C VAL A 82 -22.10 32.91 22.72
N PRO A 83 -22.25 32.08 23.77
CA PRO A 83 -21.16 31.23 24.23
C PRO A 83 -20.73 30.28 23.11
N VAL A 84 -19.48 30.40 22.68
CA VAL A 84 -18.88 29.50 21.69
C VAL A 84 -18.74 28.12 22.34
N PRO A 85 -19.32 27.04 21.77
CA PRO A 85 -19.06 25.69 22.25
C PRO A 85 -17.56 25.44 22.13
N ALA A 86 -16.93 24.93 23.21
CA ALA A 86 -15.55 24.49 23.16
C ALA A 86 -15.44 23.37 22.12
N TYR A 87 -14.97 23.71 20.92
CA TYR A 87 -14.62 22.74 19.92
C TYR A 87 -13.34 22.06 20.40
N GLU A 88 -13.48 20.81 20.84
CA GLU A 88 -12.34 19.93 21.00
C GLU A 88 -11.73 19.75 19.60
N PRO A 89 -10.46 20.12 19.38
CA PRO A 89 -9.85 20.01 18.07
C PRO A 89 -9.91 18.53 17.63
N PRO A 90 -10.21 18.25 16.35
CA PRO A 90 -10.17 16.88 15.86
C PRO A 90 -8.80 16.27 16.17
N PRO A 91 -8.75 14.97 16.52
CA PRO A 91 -7.50 14.32 16.86
C PRO A 91 -6.50 14.55 15.73
N ILE A 92 -5.30 15.00 16.11
CA ILE A 92 -4.17 15.22 15.21
C ILE A 92 -4.05 13.97 14.34
N PRO A 93 -4.12 14.06 12.99
CA PRO A 93 -3.87 12.91 12.16
C PRO A 93 -2.49 12.38 12.49
N VAL A 94 -2.45 11.09 12.83
CA VAL A 94 -1.23 10.35 13.15
C VAL A 94 -0.18 10.70 12.09
N PRO A 95 1.05 11.11 12.47
CA PRO A 95 2.05 11.47 11.50
C PRO A 95 2.23 10.31 10.51
N VAL A 96 2.28 10.64 9.22
CA VAL A 96 2.64 9.71 8.15
C VAL A 96 3.89 8.97 8.62
N GLN A 97 3.72 7.67 8.89
CA GLN A 97 4.78 6.86 9.48
C GLN A 97 6.03 6.99 8.59
N SER A 98 7.17 7.29 9.24
CA SER A 98 8.49 7.21 8.63
C SER A 98 8.60 5.92 7.79
N PRO A 99 9.38 5.89 6.69
CA PRO A 99 9.58 4.66 5.93
C PRO A 99 9.98 3.54 6.88
N LEU A 100 9.12 2.53 6.99
CA LEU A 100 9.35 1.40 7.89
C LEU A 100 10.70 0.78 7.51
N VAL A 101 11.65 0.84 8.42
CA VAL A 101 12.96 0.21 8.22
C VAL A 101 12.71 -1.28 8.32
N LEU A 102 12.75 -1.96 7.19
CA LEU A 102 12.77 -3.42 7.18
C LEU A 102 14.03 -3.88 7.93
N PRO A 103 13.98 -5.00 8.67
CA PRO A 103 15.21 -5.62 9.08
C PRO A 103 16.04 -5.90 7.81
N PRO A 104 17.33 -5.55 7.78
CA PRO A 104 18.19 -5.96 6.68
C PRO A 104 18.08 -7.48 6.53
N PRO A 105 18.06 -8.02 5.30
CA PRO A 105 18.18 -9.45 5.10
C PRO A 105 19.43 -9.89 5.87
N ASN A 106 19.28 -10.65 6.96
CA ASN A 106 20.35 -11.12 7.83
C ASN A 106 21.59 -10.20 7.96
N ALA A 107 21.45 -9.02 8.58
CA ALA A 107 22.64 -8.28 9.02
C ALA A 107 23.25 -8.97 10.23
N GLY A 108 24.34 -9.70 10.00
CA GLY A 108 25.32 -9.98 11.02
C GLY A 108 25.28 -11.39 11.61
N GLN A 109 26.49 -11.88 11.83
CA GLN A 109 26.86 -13.14 12.45
C GLN A 109 26.11 -13.39 13.77
N GLY A 110 25.34 -14.46 13.77
CA GLY A 110 24.57 -14.96 14.89
C GLY A 110 23.46 -15.79 14.27
N ALA A 111 23.33 -17.06 14.66
CA ALA A 111 22.21 -17.87 14.22
C ALA A 111 20.92 -17.15 14.65
N VAL A 112 20.28 -16.45 13.71
CA VAL A 112 18.88 -16.06 13.86
C VAL A 112 18.16 -17.37 14.19
N PRO A 113 17.39 -17.46 15.29
CA PRO A 113 16.60 -18.65 15.53
C PRO A 113 15.85 -18.93 14.24
N VAL A 114 15.97 -20.14 13.71
CA VAL A 114 15.19 -20.57 12.54
C VAL A 114 13.74 -20.40 12.96
N LEU A 115 13.14 -19.27 12.56
CA LEU A 115 11.78 -18.93 12.91
C LEU A 115 10.91 -19.86 12.10
N GLU A 116 10.44 -20.90 12.77
CA GLU A 116 9.66 -21.95 12.14
C GLU A 116 8.19 -21.76 12.47
N ILE A 117 7.37 -21.59 11.42
CA ILE A 117 5.92 -21.63 11.55
C ILE A 117 5.52 -23.10 11.78
N ASN A 118 5.04 -23.38 12.98
CA ASN A 118 4.60 -24.71 13.39
C ASN A 118 3.19 -25.03 12.88
N PRO A 119 2.77 -26.31 12.90
CA PRO A 119 1.41 -26.70 12.51
C PRO A 119 0.34 -25.96 13.34
N PRO A 120 -0.88 -25.78 12.81
CA PRO A 120 -1.99 -25.18 13.55
C PRO A 120 -2.26 -25.93 14.86
N GLY A 121 -2.61 -25.19 15.91
CA GLY A 121 -3.02 -25.76 17.19
C GLY A 121 -4.36 -26.52 17.11
N PRO A 122 -4.68 -27.43 18.06
CA PRO A 122 -5.98 -28.09 18.19
C PRO A 122 -7.21 -27.16 18.06
N ASP A 123 -7.10 -25.91 18.50
CA ASP A 123 -8.20 -24.93 18.50
C ASP A 123 -8.18 -23.99 17.27
N ALA A 124 -7.25 -24.18 16.33
CA ALA A 124 -7.17 -23.36 15.14
C ALA A 124 -8.41 -23.57 14.22
N PRO A 125 -8.99 -22.50 13.66
CA PRO A 125 -10.07 -22.61 12.68
C PRO A 125 -9.63 -23.48 11.50
N ARG A 126 -10.39 -24.53 11.21
CA ARG A 126 -10.11 -25.43 10.08
C ARG A 126 -10.71 -24.98 8.75
N ASP A 127 -11.57 -23.97 8.80
CA ASP A 127 -12.32 -23.42 7.67
C ASP A 127 -12.16 -21.89 7.61
N ALA A 128 -10.94 -21.39 7.82
CA ALA A 128 -10.68 -19.95 7.71
C ALA A 128 -10.88 -19.47 6.25
N PRO A 129 -11.49 -18.30 6.01
CA PRO A 129 -11.58 -17.73 4.68
C PRO A 129 -10.18 -17.55 4.05
N VAL A 130 -10.03 -17.98 2.79
CA VAL A 130 -8.75 -17.98 2.09
C VAL A 130 -8.49 -16.62 1.45
N VAL A 131 -7.36 -16.02 1.75
CA VAL A 131 -6.88 -14.81 1.08
C VAL A 131 -6.62 -15.15 -0.39
N ALA A 132 -7.31 -14.47 -1.31
CA ALA A 132 -7.05 -14.69 -2.72
C ALA A 132 -5.61 -14.26 -3.09
N PRO A 133 -4.81 -15.11 -3.74
CA PRO A 133 -3.43 -14.77 -4.13
C PRO A 133 -3.41 -13.77 -5.31
N PRO A 134 -2.44 -12.84 -5.37
CA PRO A 134 -2.34 -11.85 -6.43
C PRO A 134 -2.26 -12.52 -7.80
N ARG A 135 -2.84 -11.87 -8.81
CA ARG A 135 -2.71 -12.35 -10.19
C ARG A 135 -1.32 -12.03 -10.72
N GLY A 136 -0.74 -12.94 -11.49
CA GLY A 136 0.47 -12.68 -12.28
C GLY A 136 0.30 -11.44 -13.18
N LEU A 137 1.42 -10.77 -13.44
CA LEU A 137 1.46 -9.64 -14.36
C LEU A 137 1.56 -10.18 -15.79
N ASP A 138 0.54 -9.95 -16.62
CA ASP A 138 0.52 -10.47 -17.98
C ASP A 138 1.55 -9.80 -18.91
N ALA A 139 2.27 -10.59 -19.71
CA ALA A 139 3.10 -10.11 -20.82
C ALA A 139 3.11 -11.10 -21.99
N PRO A 140 3.35 -10.63 -23.24
CA PRO A 140 3.42 -11.51 -24.40
C PRO A 140 4.58 -12.51 -24.29
N SER A 141 4.32 -13.79 -24.62
CA SER A 141 5.33 -14.86 -24.56
C SER A 141 6.60 -14.57 -25.36
N LEU A 142 6.46 -13.94 -26.53
CA LEU A 142 7.61 -13.51 -27.35
C LEU A 142 8.45 -12.44 -26.65
N ALA A 143 7.80 -11.50 -25.96
CA ALA A 143 8.50 -10.44 -25.21
C ALA A 143 9.21 -10.99 -23.98
N ILE A 144 8.62 -11.98 -23.30
CA ILE A 144 9.23 -12.74 -22.21
C ILE A 144 10.52 -13.42 -22.70
N ALA A 145 10.43 -14.19 -23.79
CA ALA A 145 11.59 -14.86 -24.35
C ALA A 145 12.69 -13.86 -24.78
N ALA A 146 12.31 -12.75 -25.40
CA ALA A 146 13.25 -11.71 -25.83
C ALA A 146 13.95 -11.02 -24.64
N ALA A 147 13.20 -10.62 -23.60
CA ALA A 147 13.77 -10.00 -22.41
C ALA A 147 14.70 -10.97 -21.65
N LYS A 148 14.30 -12.24 -21.55
CA LYS A 148 15.13 -13.30 -20.94
C LYS A 148 16.42 -13.54 -21.73
N ALA A 149 16.43 -13.36 -23.04
CA ALA A 149 17.61 -13.51 -23.89
C ALA A 149 18.47 -12.25 -24.04
N ALA A 150 18.02 -11.09 -23.53
CA ALA A 150 18.70 -9.81 -23.71
C ALA A 150 20.14 -9.79 -23.13
N PRO A 151 20.99 -8.83 -23.48
CA PRO A 151 22.27 -8.65 -22.79
C PRO A 151 22.06 -8.39 -21.29
N VAL A 152 22.84 -9.06 -20.45
CA VAL A 152 22.78 -8.87 -18.99
C VAL A 152 23.51 -7.60 -18.59
N THR A 153 22.84 -6.75 -17.82
CA THR A 153 23.51 -5.69 -17.04
C THR A 153 23.74 -6.15 -15.61
N ARG A 154 24.94 -5.98 -15.09
CA ARG A 154 25.27 -6.32 -13.70
C ARG A 154 25.00 -5.13 -12.78
N VAL A 155 24.33 -5.35 -11.66
CA VAL A 155 23.90 -4.30 -10.73
C VAL A 155 24.29 -4.67 -9.30
N ASP A 156 24.94 -3.75 -8.59
CA ASP A 156 25.06 -3.81 -7.13
C ASP A 156 23.70 -3.40 -6.52
N PRO A 157 22.99 -4.31 -5.83
CA PRO A 157 21.69 -3.99 -5.25
C PRO A 157 21.77 -2.99 -4.09
N ALA A 158 22.92 -2.82 -3.44
CA ALA A 158 23.11 -1.81 -2.40
C ALA A 158 23.35 -0.41 -2.97
N ASN A 159 23.82 -0.31 -4.22
CA ASN A 159 24.11 0.97 -4.89
C ASN A 159 23.74 0.88 -6.38
N PRO A 160 22.45 0.73 -6.71
CA PRO A 160 22.04 0.56 -8.10
C PRO A 160 22.36 1.82 -8.93
N PRO A 161 22.68 1.66 -10.22
CA PRO A 161 22.84 2.81 -11.12
C PRO A 161 21.60 3.69 -11.10
N LYS A 162 21.80 5.01 -11.07
CA LYS A 162 20.71 5.97 -11.11
C LYS A 162 19.91 5.83 -12.41
N SER A 163 18.59 5.92 -12.30
CA SER A 163 17.71 6.01 -13.47
C SER A 163 18.16 7.18 -14.38
N PRO A 164 18.13 7.01 -15.71
CA PRO A 164 18.41 8.10 -16.65
C PRO A 164 17.51 9.32 -16.45
N THR A 165 16.28 9.09 -15.98
CA THR A 165 15.31 10.12 -15.62
C THR A 165 15.07 10.06 -14.13
N GLN A 166 15.21 11.18 -13.43
CA GLN A 166 14.86 11.26 -12.02
C GLN A 166 13.34 11.21 -11.88
N VAL A 167 12.85 10.16 -11.22
CA VAL A 167 11.43 9.97 -10.94
C VAL A 167 11.26 9.85 -9.43
N ASP A 168 10.28 10.55 -8.87
CA ASP A 168 9.83 10.27 -7.51
C ASP A 168 9.02 8.98 -7.54
N PHE A 169 9.56 7.92 -6.94
CA PHE A 169 8.94 6.60 -6.91
C PHE A 169 7.55 6.62 -6.30
N ASN A 170 7.34 7.34 -5.19
CA ASN A 170 6.04 7.38 -4.53
C ASN A 170 5.04 8.12 -5.40
N GLN A 171 5.45 9.22 -6.03
CA GLN A 171 4.61 9.95 -6.98
C GLN A 171 4.25 9.07 -8.18
N GLN A 172 5.20 8.27 -8.69
CA GLN A 172 4.95 7.37 -9.81
C GLN A 172 3.90 6.31 -9.44
N VAL A 173 4.05 5.67 -8.28
CA VAL A 173 3.05 4.71 -7.77
C VAL A 173 1.68 5.37 -7.65
N GLN A 174 1.61 6.57 -7.04
CA GLN A 174 0.36 7.31 -6.90
C GLN A 174 -0.27 7.64 -8.26
N ASN A 175 0.51 8.06 -9.24
CA ASN A 175 0.04 8.38 -10.58
C ASN A 175 -0.56 7.15 -11.28
N VAL A 176 0.13 6.01 -11.21
CA VAL A 176 -0.34 4.77 -11.84
C VAL A 176 -1.61 4.26 -11.17
N VAL A 177 -1.66 4.29 -9.83
CA VAL A 177 -2.85 3.93 -9.06
C VAL A 177 -4.00 4.87 -9.38
N ALA A 178 -3.77 6.19 -9.38
CA ALA A 178 -4.79 7.21 -9.66
C ALA A 178 -5.30 7.14 -11.11
N ALA A 179 -4.48 6.69 -12.06
CA ALA A 179 -4.91 6.51 -13.45
C ALA A 179 -5.85 5.29 -13.64
N HIS A 180 -5.91 4.34 -12.68
CA HIS A 180 -6.81 3.17 -12.67
C HIS A 180 -6.88 2.41 -14.02
N ARG A 181 -5.75 2.20 -14.68
CA ARG A 181 -5.72 1.39 -15.92
C ARG A 181 -5.87 -0.10 -15.60
N GLU A 182 -6.21 -0.91 -16.60
CA GLU A 182 -6.52 -2.37 -16.51
C GLU A 182 -5.46 -3.26 -15.81
N ASN A 183 -4.31 -2.69 -15.43
CA ASN A 183 -3.18 -3.41 -14.84
C ASN A 183 -2.94 -3.11 -13.34
N VAL A 184 -3.83 -2.37 -12.69
CA VAL A 184 -3.83 -2.18 -11.23
C VAL A 184 -5.16 -2.69 -10.69
N ASP A 185 -5.13 -3.75 -9.90
CA ASP A 185 -6.36 -4.28 -9.28
C ASP A 185 -6.68 -3.38 -8.07
N VAL A 186 -7.67 -2.50 -8.21
CA VAL A 186 -8.14 -1.67 -7.10
C VAL A 186 -9.37 -2.32 -6.48
N LEU A 187 -9.24 -2.79 -5.26
CA LEU A 187 -10.36 -3.26 -4.45
C LEU A 187 -11.06 -2.05 -3.86
N LYS A 188 -12.34 -1.89 -4.20
CA LYS A 188 -13.22 -0.91 -3.55
C LYS A 188 -14.08 -1.66 -2.55
N VAL A 189 -13.91 -1.32 -1.27
CA VAL A 189 -14.82 -1.76 -0.21
C VAL A 189 -15.24 -0.51 0.54
N ASP A 190 -16.55 -0.23 0.51
CA ASP A 190 -17.13 1.03 0.98
C ASP A 190 -16.44 2.27 0.38
N GLU A 191 -15.95 3.19 1.20
CA GLU A 191 -15.18 4.37 0.78
C GLU A 191 -13.67 4.13 0.65
N GLN A 192 -13.17 2.94 1.02
CA GLN A 192 -11.75 2.62 0.99
C GLN A 192 -11.34 2.00 -0.36
N ARG A 193 -10.25 2.55 -0.93
CA ARG A 193 -9.60 2.01 -2.13
C ARG A 193 -8.30 1.33 -1.71
N LEU A 194 -8.24 0.02 -1.87
CA LEU A 194 -7.07 -0.78 -1.57
C LEU A 194 -6.42 -1.21 -2.87
N ILE A 195 -5.11 -1.05 -2.95
CA ILE A 195 -4.32 -1.44 -4.12
C ILE A 195 -3.89 -2.88 -3.92
N ARG A 196 -4.26 -3.73 -4.87
CA ARG A 196 -3.74 -5.08 -4.97
C ARG A 196 -2.77 -5.13 -6.16
N PRO A 197 -1.46 -5.22 -5.93
CA PRO A 197 -0.51 -5.33 -7.03
C PRO A 197 -0.70 -6.64 -7.78
N ARG A 198 -0.24 -6.65 -9.04
CA ARG A 198 0.04 -7.91 -9.74
C ARG A 198 1.32 -8.54 -9.20
N HIS A 199 1.43 -9.85 -9.32
CA HIS A 199 2.65 -10.56 -8.99
C HIS A 199 3.68 -10.42 -10.13
N TRP A 200 4.93 -10.14 -9.79
CA TRP A 200 6.02 -10.04 -10.76
C TRP A 200 6.66 -11.42 -10.98
N ASP A 201 6.30 -12.08 -12.07
CA ASP A 201 6.81 -13.43 -12.39
C ASP A 201 8.16 -13.42 -13.13
N TYR A 202 8.68 -12.24 -13.49
CA TYR A 202 9.81 -12.10 -14.41
C TYR A 202 11.16 -12.05 -13.70
N ILE A 203 11.46 -13.15 -13.02
CA ILE A 203 12.70 -13.39 -12.30
C ILE A 203 13.25 -14.79 -12.64
N ASP A 204 14.56 -14.88 -12.80
CA ASP A 204 15.34 -16.11 -12.91
C ASP A 204 16.54 -16.04 -11.95
N TYR A 205 17.38 -17.06 -11.96
CA TYR A 205 18.67 -17.07 -11.28
C TYR A 205 19.75 -17.50 -12.26
N ASP A 206 20.94 -16.91 -12.18
CA ASP A 206 22.06 -17.46 -12.95
C ASP A 206 22.52 -18.78 -12.30
N ASP A 207 22.59 -19.86 -13.07
CA ASP A 207 22.70 -21.20 -12.48
C ASP A 207 23.98 -21.41 -11.67
N ALA A 208 25.11 -20.86 -12.15
CA ALA A 208 26.41 -21.04 -11.54
C ALA A 208 26.58 -20.23 -10.24
N TYR A 209 26.05 -19.01 -10.19
CA TYR A 209 26.28 -18.07 -9.09
C TYR A 209 25.06 -17.89 -8.18
N ARG A 210 23.88 -18.32 -8.64
CA ARG A 210 22.59 -18.21 -7.93
C ARG A 210 22.23 -16.77 -7.59
N ARG A 211 22.61 -15.83 -8.46
CA ARG A 211 22.26 -14.41 -8.37
C ARG A 211 20.89 -14.16 -9.02
N PRO A 212 20.01 -13.35 -8.40
CA PRO A 212 18.74 -12.97 -8.99
C PRO A 212 18.94 -12.29 -10.35
N THR A 213 18.16 -12.70 -11.33
CA THR A 213 18.10 -12.10 -12.67
C THR A 213 16.70 -11.57 -12.93
N LEU A 214 16.52 -10.26 -12.90
CA LEU A 214 15.25 -9.60 -13.23
C LEU A 214 15.22 -9.26 -14.72
N TYR A 215 14.11 -9.53 -15.39
CA TYR A 215 13.94 -9.19 -16.81
C TYR A 215 12.59 -8.50 -17.04
N ASN A 216 12.56 -7.50 -17.92
CA ASN A 216 11.38 -6.67 -18.15
C ASN A 216 10.77 -6.96 -19.52
N PRO A 217 9.71 -7.78 -19.61
CA PRO A 217 9.02 -8.06 -20.88
C PRO A 217 8.01 -6.98 -21.27
N LEU A 218 7.82 -5.95 -20.45
CA LEU A 218 6.85 -4.90 -20.72
C LEU A 218 7.37 -3.93 -21.81
N ASN A 219 6.45 -3.16 -22.37
CA ASN A 219 6.75 -2.16 -23.39
C ASN A 219 7.29 -0.82 -22.83
N SER A 220 7.34 -0.68 -21.50
CA SER A 220 7.84 0.49 -20.77
C SER A 220 8.95 0.08 -19.80
N ALA A 221 9.74 1.07 -19.36
CA ALA A 221 10.73 0.84 -18.32
C ALA A 221 10.06 0.63 -16.95
N VAL A 222 10.75 -0.09 -16.06
CA VAL A 222 10.27 -0.41 -14.72
C VAL A 222 11.33 0.00 -13.71
N THR A 223 10.90 0.59 -12.60
CA THR A 223 11.74 0.84 -11.42
C THR A 223 11.32 -0.10 -10.31
N PHE A 224 12.29 -0.82 -9.73
CA PHE A 224 12.10 -1.70 -8.59
C PHE A 224 12.55 -0.99 -7.34
N ARG A 225 11.70 -0.93 -6.31
CA ARG A 225 12.07 -0.47 -4.97
C ARG A 225 12.07 -1.63 -3.99
N TYR A 226 13.17 -1.77 -3.26
CA TYR A 226 13.37 -2.84 -2.28
C TYR A 226 14.25 -2.34 -1.14
N PHE A 227 14.24 -3.02 -0.01
CA PHE A 227 15.13 -2.72 1.10
C PHE A 227 16.32 -3.66 1.08
N TYR A 228 17.53 -3.10 1.00
CA TYR A 228 18.76 -3.87 0.94
C TYR A 228 19.86 -3.13 1.68
N ASN A 229 20.63 -3.87 2.48
CA ASN A 229 21.75 -3.32 3.25
C ASN A 229 21.39 -2.09 4.11
N GLY A 230 20.24 -2.14 4.78
CA GLY A 230 19.82 -1.07 5.71
C GLY A 230 19.15 0.14 5.08
N ALA A 231 18.93 0.16 3.76
CA ALA A 231 18.29 1.29 3.08
C ALA A 231 17.34 0.84 1.96
N TYR A 232 16.38 1.70 1.62
CA TYR A 232 15.56 1.54 0.42
C TYR A 232 16.35 1.93 -0.83
N GLN A 233 16.42 1.00 -1.76
CA GLN A 233 17.14 1.12 -3.02
C GLN A 233 16.16 1.14 -4.19
N GLN A 234 16.58 1.73 -5.30
CA GLN A 234 15.78 1.80 -6.53
C GLN A 234 16.62 1.34 -7.72
N ALA A 235 16.25 0.21 -8.33
CA ALA A 235 16.91 -0.30 -9.54
C ALA A 235 16.04 -0.04 -10.77
N TYR A 236 16.61 0.63 -11.77
CA TYR A 236 15.95 0.89 -13.05
C TYR A 236 16.23 -0.22 -14.05
N LEU A 237 15.19 -0.70 -14.74
CA LEU A 237 15.28 -1.70 -15.80
C LEU A 237 14.53 -1.23 -17.05
N ALA A 238 15.28 -1.01 -18.13
CA ALA A 238 14.71 -0.61 -19.41
C ALA A 238 13.76 -1.68 -19.99
N ARG A 239 12.88 -1.29 -20.90
CA ARG A 239 12.01 -2.21 -21.64
C ARG A 239 12.82 -3.28 -22.36
N GLY A 240 12.38 -4.54 -22.31
CA GLY A 240 13.04 -5.66 -22.98
C GLY A 240 14.46 -5.97 -22.50
N ALA A 241 14.90 -5.41 -21.38
CA ALA A 241 16.23 -5.64 -20.82
C ALA A 241 16.19 -6.66 -19.68
N ARG A 242 17.38 -7.16 -19.29
CA ARG A 242 17.56 -7.93 -18.06
C ARG A 242 18.76 -7.46 -17.27
N MET A 243 18.68 -7.60 -15.95
CA MET A 243 19.76 -7.30 -15.02
C MET A 243 19.99 -8.45 -14.05
N VAL A 244 21.26 -8.68 -13.71
CA VAL A 244 21.66 -9.59 -12.63
C VAL A 244 22.02 -8.75 -11.42
N LEU A 245 21.43 -9.07 -10.27
CA LEU A 245 21.70 -8.43 -9.00
C LEU A 245 22.82 -9.19 -8.27
N ASP A 246 23.89 -8.50 -7.91
CA ASP A 246 24.96 -9.05 -7.04
C ASP A 246 24.50 -9.11 -5.57
N ALA A 247 23.39 -9.79 -5.33
CA ALA A 247 22.79 -9.92 -4.01
C ALA A 247 23.46 -11.05 -3.21
N ALA A 248 24.58 -10.76 -2.54
CA ALA A 248 25.30 -11.73 -1.70
C ALA A 248 24.66 -11.99 -0.33
N THR A 249 23.86 -11.05 0.17
CA THR A 249 23.21 -11.22 1.48
C THR A 249 22.05 -12.21 1.40
N VAL A 250 22.11 -13.28 2.20
CA VAL A 250 21.09 -14.35 2.23
C VAL A 250 19.79 -13.82 2.83
N GLY A 251 18.68 -14.02 2.13
CA GLY A 251 17.34 -13.72 2.63
C GLY A 251 16.34 -13.40 1.52
N VAL A 252 15.07 -13.34 1.90
CA VAL A 252 13.98 -12.87 1.04
C VAL A 252 14.02 -11.35 0.97
N VAL A 253 13.99 -10.80 -0.23
CA VAL A 253 13.98 -9.35 -0.48
C VAL A 253 12.71 -9.00 -1.26
N PRO A 254 11.65 -8.57 -0.55
CA PRO A 254 10.44 -8.07 -1.17
C PRO A 254 10.69 -6.76 -1.93
N PHE A 255 9.98 -6.57 -3.04
CA PHE A 255 10.06 -5.35 -3.83
C PHE A 255 8.69 -4.92 -4.38
N THR A 256 8.60 -3.63 -4.69
CA THR A 256 7.56 -3.06 -5.56
C THR A 256 8.17 -2.67 -6.90
N ALA A 257 7.57 -3.09 -8.00
CA ALA A 257 7.90 -2.72 -9.36
C ALA A 257 6.87 -1.74 -9.93
N VAL A 258 7.32 -0.59 -10.42
CA VAL A 258 6.45 0.44 -11.01
C VAL A 258 6.92 0.83 -12.41
N GLY A 259 6.01 0.82 -13.37
CA GLY A 259 6.21 1.31 -14.74
C GLY A 259 5.31 2.51 -15.04
N ASP A 260 5.06 2.78 -16.31
CA ASP A 260 4.18 3.89 -16.72
C ASP A 260 2.69 3.59 -16.47
N SER A 261 2.31 2.32 -16.47
CA SER A 261 0.91 1.88 -16.36
C SER A 261 0.72 0.60 -15.55
N TYR A 262 1.73 0.22 -14.76
CA TYR A 262 1.77 -1.05 -14.02
C TYR A 262 2.33 -0.82 -12.62
N VAL A 263 1.71 -1.49 -11.64
CA VAL A 263 2.28 -1.69 -10.30
C VAL A 263 2.24 -3.18 -10.02
N ALA A 264 3.39 -3.74 -9.70
CA ALA A 264 3.54 -5.14 -9.32
C ALA A 264 4.38 -5.27 -8.05
N ALA A 265 4.27 -6.41 -7.39
CA ALA A 265 5.07 -6.80 -6.24
C ALA A 265 5.63 -8.19 -6.47
N GLY A 266 6.74 -8.49 -5.81
CA GLY A 266 7.40 -9.78 -5.88
C GLY A 266 8.54 -9.82 -4.87
N SER A 267 9.32 -10.89 -4.90
CA SER A 267 10.58 -10.95 -4.17
C SER A 267 11.71 -11.60 -4.95
N PHE A 268 12.93 -11.42 -4.44
CA PHE A 268 14.07 -12.22 -4.86
C PHE A 268 14.80 -12.76 -3.63
N TYR A 269 15.60 -13.80 -3.85
CA TYR A 269 16.37 -14.46 -2.82
C TYR A 269 17.86 -14.15 -3.01
N GLY A 270 18.47 -13.50 -2.02
CA GLY A 270 19.90 -13.23 -2.05
C GLY A 270 20.73 -14.43 -1.59
N GLY A 271 22.05 -14.23 -1.51
CA GLY A 271 23.01 -15.28 -1.17
C GLY A 271 23.81 -15.82 -2.36
N GLY A 272 23.74 -15.14 -3.51
CA GLY A 272 24.52 -15.50 -4.69
C GLY A 272 26.01 -15.21 -4.52
N SER A 273 26.86 -16.00 -5.17
CA SER A 273 28.29 -15.74 -5.24
C SER A 273 28.58 -14.60 -6.22
N ILE A 274 29.38 -13.61 -5.82
CA ILE A 274 29.69 -12.44 -6.63
C ILE A 274 31.03 -12.68 -7.37
N PRO A 275 31.05 -12.81 -8.70
CA PRO A 275 32.30 -12.94 -9.44
C PRO A 275 33.10 -11.64 -9.41
N LEU A 276 34.43 -11.76 -9.41
CA LEU A 276 35.29 -10.59 -9.61
C LEU A 276 35.03 -9.96 -10.99
N ASN A 277 35.24 -8.65 -11.11
CA ASN A 277 35.01 -7.96 -12.39
C ASN A 277 35.86 -8.57 -13.51
N GLY A 278 35.22 -8.89 -14.64
CA GLY A 278 35.87 -9.51 -15.80
C GLY A 278 36.14 -11.01 -15.66
N TYR A 279 35.82 -11.63 -14.54
CA TYR A 279 35.96 -13.06 -14.34
C TYR A 279 34.69 -13.80 -14.77
N ASN A 280 34.83 -14.73 -15.72
CA ASN A 280 33.75 -15.56 -16.28
C ASN A 280 33.91 -17.05 -15.94
N GLY A 281 34.74 -17.39 -14.94
CA GLY A 281 34.97 -18.79 -14.54
C GLY A 281 33.84 -19.35 -13.66
N PRO A 282 34.00 -20.55 -13.07
CA PRO A 282 33.03 -21.06 -12.10
C PRO A 282 33.07 -20.27 -10.77
N PRO A 283 32.03 -20.36 -9.92
CA PRO A 283 32.10 -19.82 -8.55
C PRO A 283 33.27 -20.45 -7.75
N PRO A 284 33.70 -19.82 -6.65
CA PRO A 284 34.71 -20.38 -5.76
C PRO A 284 34.37 -21.83 -5.36
N PRO A 285 35.33 -22.76 -5.31
CA PRO A 285 35.07 -24.17 -4.99
C PRO A 285 34.44 -24.38 -3.60
N ASP A 286 34.63 -23.44 -2.69
CA ASP A 286 34.08 -23.42 -1.33
C ASP A 286 32.69 -22.77 -1.25
N TYR A 287 32.20 -22.14 -2.34
CA TYR A 287 30.86 -21.61 -2.40
C TYR A 287 29.83 -22.74 -2.34
N LYS A 288 28.97 -22.67 -1.33
CA LYS A 288 27.78 -23.50 -1.21
C LYS A 288 26.57 -22.57 -1.30
N PRO A 289 25.74 -22.69 -2.35
CA PRO A 289 24.49 -21.94 -2.43
C PRO A 289 23.67 -22.11 -1.15
N PRO A 290 23.06 -21.04 -0.62
CA PRO A 290 22.14 -21.18 0.50
C PRO A 290 20.94 -22.06 0.08
N ALA A 291 20.34 -22.73 1.06
CA ALA A 291 19.05 -23.37 0.84
C ALA A 291 18.03 -22.30 0.40
N PRO A 292 17.12 -22.63 -0.54
CA PRO A 292 16.00 -21.75 -0.84
C PRO A 292 15.23 -21.40 0.44
N PRO A 293 14.68 -20.17 0.54
CA PRO A 293 13.85 -19.81 1.70
C PRO A 293 12.68 -20.79 1.85
N LYS A 294 12.37 -21.11 3.11
CA LYS A 294 11.26 -21.99 3.43
C LYS A 294 9.96 -21.25 3.15
N LEU A 295 9.12 -21.86 2.31
CA LEU A 295 7.76 -21.43 2.03
C LEU A 295 6.80 -22.28 2.87
N TYR A 296 5.91 -21.61 3.60
CA TYR A 296 4.89 -22.26 4.42
C TYR A 296 3.55 -22.13 3.70
N GLU A 297 2.89 -23.27 3.51
CA GLU A 297 1.63 -23.37 2.77
C GLU A 297 0.43 -23.28 3.72
N ASN A 298 -0.65 -22.65 3.24
CA ASN A 298 -1.96 -22.58 3.90
C ASN A 298 -1.85 -22.15 5.38
N VAL A 299 -1.13 -21.06 5.61
CA VAL A 299 -0.85 -20.57 6.96
C VAL A 299 -2.04 -19.79 7.49
N THR A 300 -2.55 -20.20 8.65
CA THR A 300 -3.58 -19.44 9.37
C THR A 300 -2.97 -18.20 10.02
N ALA A 301 -3.57 -17.04 9.75
CA ALA A 301 -3.17 -15.74 10.26
C ALA A 301 -4.31 -15.09 11.05
N PHE A 302 -4.07 -14.80 12.32
CA PHE A 302 -5.01 -14.04 13.16
C PHE A 302 -4.75 -12.54 13.01
N ILE A 303 -5.81 -11.77 12.74
CA ILE A 303 -5.80 -10.31 12.55
C ILE A 303 -6.46 -9.65 13.76
N PRO A 304 -5.69 -9.20 14.78
CA PRO A 304 -6.26 -8.73 16.03
C PRO A 304 -7.16 -7.49 15.88
N ALA A 305 -6.85 -6.62 14.92
CA ALA A 305 -7.62 -5.40 14.67
C ALA A 305 -9.05 -5.68 14.16
N LYS A 306 -9.27 -6.87 13.57
CA LYS A 306 -10.59 -7.31 13.10
C LYS A 306 -11.19 -8.42 13.97
N GLY A 307 -10.37 -9.08 14.79
CA GLY A 307 -10.79 -10.27 15.54
C GLY A 307 -11.06 -11.47 14.65
N GLU A 308 -10.47 -11.51 13.45
CA GLU A 308 -10.73 -12.50 12.41
C GLU A 308 -9.48 -13.35 12.14
N THR A 309 -9.69 -14.60 11.73
CA THR A 309 -8.62 -15.47 11.23
C THR A 309 -8.84 -15.71 9.74
N VAL A 310 -7.76 -15.57 8.97
CA VAL A 310 -7.74 -15.85 7.53
C VAL A 310 -6.68 -16.91 7.22
N GLU A 311 -6.82 -17.60 6.11
CA GLU A 311 -5.79 -18.50 5.57
C GLU A 311 -5.02 -17.81 4.45
N VAL A 312 -3.69 -17.81 4.52
CA VAL A 312 -2.80 -17.29 3.48
C VAL A 312 -2.18 -18.47 2.74
N GLY A 313 -2.23 -18.44 1.41
CA GLY A 313 -1.75 -19.55 0.58
C GLY A 313 -0.27 -19.83 0.81
N HIS A 314 0.58 -18.80 0.73
CA HIS A 314 2.02 -18.95 0.90
C HIS A 314 2.58 -17.87 1.84
N VAL A 315 3.45 -18.28 2.77
CA VAL A 315 4.14 -17.37 3.69
C VAL A 315 5.62 -17.64 3.68
N ALA A 316 6.41 -16.59 3.47
CA ALA A 316 7.86 -16.61 3.67
C ALA A 316 8.23 -15.68 4.84
N VAL A 317 9.18 -16.11 5.68
CA VAL A 317 9.72 -15.26 6.75
C VAL A 317 10.81 -14.38 6.14
N VAL A 318 10.62 -13.06 6.25
CA VAL A 318 11.56 -12.05 5.72
C VAL A 318 12.65 -11.73 6.75
N GLY A 319 12.28 -11.62 8.02
CA GLY A 319 13.24 -11.32 9.08
C GLY A 319 12.61 -11.19 10.45
N HIS A 320 13.49 -11.02 11.45
CA HIS A 320 13.14 -10.81 12.85
C HIS A 320 13.84 -9.54 13.34
N ASP A 321 13.09 -8.70 14.05
CA ASP A 321 13.61 -7.52 14.72
C ASP A 321 13.14 -7.53 16.19
N GLY A 322 14.01 -8.05 17.05
CA GLY A 322 13.76 -8.10 18.50
C GLY A 322 13.69 -6.73 19.18
N SER A 323 14.05 -5.64 18.48
CA SER A 323 13.89 -4.28 19.00
C SER A 323 12.45 -3.75 18.85
N GLN A 324 11.63 -4.39 18.01
CA GLN A 324 10.21 -4.05 17.87
C GLN A 324 9.42 -4.47 19.11
N PRO A 325 8.27 -3.80 19.38
CA PRO A 325 7.34 -4.24 20.41
C PRO A 325 6.94 -5.71 20.25
N ALA A 326 6.72 -6.39 21.37
CA ALA A 326 6.18 -7.75 21.38
C ALA A 326 4.92 -7.84 20.51
N GLY A 327 4.80 -8.92 19.72
CA GLY A 327 3.73 -9.07 18.71
C GLY A 327 4.03 -8.42 17.35
N SER A 328 5.17 -7.74 17.17
CA SER A 328 5.55 -7.03 15.93
C SER A 328 6.96 -7.40 15.41
N GLN A 329 7.59 -8.39 16.03
CA GLN A 329 9.02 -8.67 15.86
C GLN A 329 9.31 -9.46 14.58
N ASP A 330 8.33 -10.17 14.04
CA ASP A 330 8.51 -10.98 12.84
C ASP A 330 7.96 -10.25 11.62
N THR A 331 8.70 -10.32 10.52
CA THR A 331 8.28 -9.80 9.22
C THR A 331 8.05 -10.96 8.26
N PHE A 332 6.92 -10.93 7.57
CA PHE A 332 6.49 -11.97 6.63
C PHE A 332 6.25 -11.37 5.25
N LEU A 333 6.42 -12.19 4.23
CA LEU A 333 5.92 -11.94 2.89
C LEU A 333 4.79 -12.93 2.61
N LEU A 334 3.59 -12.41 2.40
CA LEU A 334 2.35 -13.15 2.18
C LEU A 334 2.06 -13.18 0.67
N ASP A 335 1.85 -14.38 0.14
CA ASP A 335 1.60 -14.68 -1.28
C ASP A 335 2.53 -13.89 -2.23
N ASP A 336 3.83 -13.85 -1.87
CA ASP A 336 4.93 -13.17 -2.58
C ASP A 336 4.65 -11.70 -2.97
N SER A 337 3.73 -11.03 -2.28
CA SER A 337 3.28 -9.67 -2.67
C SER A 337 3.03 -8.73 -1.52
N THR A 338 2.48 -9.22 -0.41
CA THR A 338 2.07 -8.37 0.71
C THR A 338 3.04 -8.53 1.85
N LEU A 339 3.71 -7.43 2.22
CA LEU A 339 4.59 -7.42 3.38
C LEU A 339 3.75 -7.32 4.65
N ALA A 340 4.08 -8.08 5.69
CA ALA A 340 3.36 -8.10 6.94
C ALA A 340 4.31 -8.07 8.14
N TRP A 341 3.84 -7.49 9.25
CA TRP A 341 4.53 -7.51 10.54
C TRP A 341 3.64 -8.14 11.60
N GLY A 342 4.26 -8.85 12.52
CA GLY A 342 3.53 -9.70 13.43
C GLY A 342 4.42 -10.53 14.34
N GLN A 343 3.92 -11.70 14.69
CA GLN A 343 4.64 -12.69 15.47
C GLN A 343 4.21 -14.10 15.10
N ILE A 344 5.15 -15.04 15.07
CA ILE A 344 4.84 -16.47 14.98
C ILE A 344 4.29 -16.94 16.33
N ASP A 345 3.11 -17.55 16.31
CA ASP A 345 2.47 -18.09 17.50
C ASP A 345 2.76 -19.61 17.60
N ASN A 346 3.74 -19.95 18.43
CA ASN A 346 4.20 -21.34 18.63
C ASN A 346 3.42 -22.12 19.69
N SER A 347 2.36 -21.53 20.26
CA SER A 347 1.55 -22.23 21.26
C SER A 347 0.58 -23.19 20.58
N SER A 348 0.47 -24.41 21.07
CA SER A 348 -0.57 -25.35 20.63
C SER A 348 -1.98 -24.86 20.95
N SER A 349 -2.15 -23.91 21.87
CA SER A 349 -3.44 -23.26 22.15
C SER A 349 -3.67 -21.98 21.34
N ALA A 350 -2.76 -21.61 20.43
CA ALA A 350 -2.93 -20.41 19.64
C ALA A 350 -4.07 -20.56 18.63
N PRO A 351 -4.86 -19.50 18.40
CA PRO A 351 -5.97 -19.53 17.44
C PRO A 351 -5.50 -19.53 15.98
N ALA A 352 -4.22 -19.26 15.71
CA ALA A 352 -3.62 -19.25 14.39
C ALA A 352 -2.10 -19.50 14.51
N GLN A 353 -1.45 -19.83 13.39
CA GLN A 353 0.00 -20.08 13.35
C GLN A 353 0.81 -18.77 13.39
N ILE A 354 0.26 -17.69 12.83
CA ILE A 354 0.84 -16.36 12.92
C ILE A 354 -0.20 -15.34 13.38
N ARG A 355 0.28 -14.30 14.04
CA ARG A 355 -0.46 -13.07 14.29
C ARG A 355 0.03 -11.99 13.36
N VAL A 356 -0.87 -11.28 12.68
CA VAL A 356 -0.53 -10.15 11.80
C VAL A 356 -1.17 -8.88 12.36
N ILE A 357 -0.34 -7.89 12.65
CA ILE A 357 -0.79 -6.61 13.23
C ILE A 357 -0.76 -5.46 12.23
N LYS A 358 -0.05 -5.65 11.12
CA LYS A 358 0.20 -4.61 10.12
C LYS A 358 0.55 -5.26 8.79
N THR A 359 0.05 -4.69 7.71
CA THR A 359 0.34 -5.10 6.33
C THR A 359 0.71 -3.92 5.45
N GLN A 360 1.44 -4.18 4.38
CA GLN A 360 1.78 -3.23 3.33
C GLN A 360 1.64 -3.94 1.97
N PRO A 361 0.56 -3.69 1.21
CA PRO A 361 0.32 -4.35 -0.08
C PRO A 361 1.40 -4.08 -1.12
N LEU A 362 2.12 -2.96 -1.02
CA LEU A 362 3.24 -2.61 -1.90
C LEU A 362 4.53 -2.54 -1.08
N PRO A 363 5.36 -3.58 -1.05
CA PRO A 363 6.56 -3.61 -0.20
C PRO A 363 7.45 -2.38 -0.45
N GLY A 364 7.66 -1.58 0.62
CA GLY A 364 8.46 -0.37 0.57
C GLY A 364 7.80 0.85 -0.08
N ALA A 365 6.50 0.80 -0.39
CA ALA A 365 5.78 1.88 -1.02
C ALA A 365 4.33 2.01 -0.51
N GLY A 366 3.80 3.24 -0.51
CA GLY A 366 2.42 3.47 -0.10
C GLY A 366 2.16 3.21 1.40
N PRO A 367 0.88 3.31 1.81
CA PRO A 367 0.50 3.19 3.21
C PRO A 367 0.52 1.73 3.69
N THR A 368 0.63 1.58 5.00
CA THR A 368 0.32 0.32 5.69
C THR A 368 -1.12 0.32 6.18
N ASP A 369 -1.68 -0.87 6.41
CA ASP A 369 -2.97 -1.07 7.08
C ASP A 369 -2.83 -2.03 8.28
N ASP A 370 -3.91 -2.22 9.02
CA ASP A 370 -3.98 -2.99 10.27
C ASP A 370 -4.21 -4.51 10.06
N GLY A 371 -3.97 -5.01 8.83
CA GLY A 371 -4.30 -6.37 8.41
C GLY A 371 -5.72 -6.50 7.85
N GLY A 372 -6.54 -5.44 7.92
CA GLY A 372 -7.87 -5.40 7.31
C GLY A 372 -7.87 -5.71 5.81
N PHE A 373 -6.79 -5.37 5.10
CA PHE A 373 -6.62 -5.73 3.67
C PHE A 373 -6.74 -7.24 3.43
N LEU A 374 -6.17 -8.06 4.32
CA LEU A 374 -6.21 -9.53 4.19
C LEU A 374 -7.62 -10.07 4.42
N VAL A 375 -8.32 -9.57 5.45
CA VAL A 375 -9.71 -9.95 5.71
C VAL A 375 -10.61 -9.59 4.52
N LEU A 376 -10.39 -8.42 3.92
CA LEU A 376 -11.14 -7.99 2.76
C LEU A 376 -10.88 -8.90 1.54
N LEU A 377 -9.63 -9.27 1.28
CA LEU A 377 -9.30 -10.24 0.22
C LEU A 377 -9.92 -11.61 0.48
N ALA A 378 -9.98 -12.04 1.73
CA ALA A 378 -10.52 -13.33 2.12
C ALA A 378 -12.06 -13.37 2.05
N VAL A 379 -12.75 -12.25 2.27
CA VAL A 379 -14.22 -12.18 2.21
C VAL A 379 -14.72 -11.80 0.82
N HIS A 380 -14.04 -10.86 0.16
CA HIS A 380 -14.41 -10.35 -1.16
C HIS A 380 -13.50 -10.99 -2.21
N HIS A 381 -13.72 -12.28 -2.51
CA HIS A 381 -13.12 -13.01 -3.63
C HIS A 381 -13.47 -12.42 -5.03
N GLN A 382 -13.96 -11.18 -5.09
CA GLN A 382 -14.54 -10.61 -6.28
C GLN A 382 -13.44 -10.09 -7.20
N GLU A 383 -13.01 -10.97 -8.12
CA GLU A 383 -12.16 -10.60 -9.24
C GLU A 383 -12.81 -9.47 -10.06
N PRO A 384 -12.13 -8.32 -10.26
CA PRO A 384 -12.53 -7.37 -11.29
C PRO A 384 -12.37 -8.05 -12.66
N GLY A 385 -13.49 -8.45 -13.27
CA GLY A 385 -13.53 -9.00 -14.63
C GLY A 385 -14.13 -10.40 -14.76
N GLN A 386 -14.39 -11.14 -13.68
CA GLN A 386 -15.23 -12.34 -13.78
C GLN A 386 -16.71 -11.94 -13.72
N PRO A 387 -17.50 -12.16 -14.79
CA PRO A 387 -18.93 -12.13 -14.64
C PRO A 387 -19.30 -13.18 -13.60
N ARG A 388 -20.18 -12.82 -12.64
CA ARG A 388 -20.84 -13.76 -11.74
C ARG A 388 -21.22 -15.00 -12.56
N GLN A 389 -20.51 -16.11 -12.38
CA GLN A 389 -21.02 -17.39 -12.84
C GLN A 389 -22.21 -17.70 -11.94
N SER A 390 -23.38 -17.17 -12.31
CA SER A 390 -24.63 -17.63 -11.74
C SER A 390 -24.70 -19.12 -12.06
N GLY A 391 -25.05 -19.94 -11.06
CA GLY A 391 -25.12 -21.41 -11.18
C GLY A 391 -26.04 -21.93 -12.30
N TRP A 392 -26.73 -21.05 -13.02
CA TRP A 392 -27.51 -21.31 -14.21
C TRP A 392 -26.65 -21.65 -15.45
N GLY A 393 -25.38 -21.22 -15.51
CA GLY A 393 -24.50 -21.50 -16.65
C GLY A 393 -24.08 -22.98 -16.75
N LEU A 394 -23.88 -23.66 -15.63
CA LEU A 394 -23.57 -25.09 -15.58
C LEU A 394 -24.81 -25.95 -15.93
N ALA A 395 -25.99 -25.55 -15.45
CA ALA A 395 -27.24 -26.25 -15.77
C ALA A 395 -27.59 -26.20 -17.27
N LEU A 396 -27.31 -25.09 -17.96
CA LEU A 396 -27.52 -24.98 -19.39
C LEU A 396 -26.47 -25.73 -20.22
N ARG A 397 -25.21 -25.81 -19.76
CA ARG A 397 -24.14 -26.56 -20.45
C ARG A 397 -24.33 -28.06 -20.40
N PHE A 398 -24.85 -28.61 -19.29
CA PHE A 398 -25.14 -30.05 -19.17
C PHE A 398 -26.56 -30.43 -19.61
N GLY A 399 -27.55 -29.54 -19.43
CA GLY A 399 -28.92 -29.77 -19.88
C GLY A 399 -29.06 -29.83 -21.41
N GLY A 400 -28.32 -29.00 -22.14
CA GLY A 400 -28.31 -29.03 -23.61
C GLY A 400 -27.76 -30.33 -24.19
N PHE A 401 -26.75 -30.93 -23.54
CA PHE A 401 -26.14 -32.18 -23.99
C PHE A 401 -27.10 -33.37 -23.85
N ALA A 402 -27.88 -33.44 -22.76
CA ALA A 402 -28.86 -34.50 -22.54
C ALA A 402 -30.01 -34.46 -23.57
N VAL A 403 -30.48 -33.27 -23.96
CA VAL A 403 -31.53 -33.12 -24.98
C VAL A 403 -31.01 -33.55 -26.36
N VAL A 404 -29.79 -33.17 -26.73
CA VAL A 404 -29.20 -33.54 -28.03
C VAL A 404 -28.97 -35.06 -28.11
N VAL A 405 -28.43 -35.68 -27.05
CA VAL A 405 -28.25 -37.14 -27.00
C VAL A 405 -29.59 -37.87 -27.03
N GLY A 406 -30.60 -37.36 -26.32
CA GLY A 406 -31.96 -37.92 -26.36
C GLY A 406 -32.61 -37.87 -27.75
N VAL A 407 -32.44 -36.75 -28.47
CA VAL A 407 -32.97 -36.60 -29.84
C VAL A 407 -32.23 -37.50 -30.83
N ILE A 408 -30.90 -37.63 -30.73
CA ILE A 408 -30.13 -38.52 -31.60
C ILE A 408 -30.50 -39.99 -31.33
N ALA A 409 -30.60 -40.39 -30.07
CA ALA A 409 -31.02 -41.75 -29.71
C ALA A 409 -32.44 -42.07 -30.19
N TRP A 410 -33.37 -41.11 -30.07
CA TRP A 410 -34.74 -41.28 -30.57
C TRP A 410 -34.81 -41.38 -32.10
N LEU A 411 -34.03 -40.58 -32.83
CA LEU A 411 -33.97 -40.64 -34.29
C LEU A 411 -33.38 -41.97 -34.79
N LEU A 412 -32.35 -42.48 -34.11
CA LEU A 412 -31.76 -43.79 -34.43
C LEU A 412 -32.74 -44.93 -34.15
N ALA A 413 -33.44 -44.91 -33.01
CA ALA A 413 -34.45 -45.92 -32.67
C ALA A 413 -35.67 -45.90 -33.61
N ARG A 414 -36.02 -44.73 -34.16
CA ARG A 414 -37.11 -44.62 -35.15
C ARG A 414 -36.70 -45.18 -36.51
N ARG A 415 -35.42 -45.05 -36.87
CA ARG A 415 -34.87 -45.57 -38.13
C ARG A 415 -34.79 -47.09 -38.12
N SER A 416 -34.34 -47.71 -37.02
CA SER A 416 -34.27 -49.17 -36.90
C SER A 416 -35.65 -49.83 -36.97
N ARG A 417 -36.69 -49.24 -36.36
CA ARG A 417 -38.08 -49.76 -36.47
C ARG A 417 -38.65 -49.67 -37.88
N SER A 418 -38.21 -48.70 -38.68
CA SER A 418 -38.66 -48.55 -40.07
C SER A 418 -37.96 -49.53 -41.01
N GLU A 419 -36.75 -49.98 -40.64
CA GLU A 419 -36.01 -51.02 -41.37
C GLU A 419 -36.53 -52.43 -41.05
N GLU A 420 -36.92 -52.71 -39.80
CA GLU A 420 -37.59 -53.98 -39.45
C GLU A 420 -38.97 -54.12 -40.12
N GLN A 421 -39.75 -53.04 -40.24
CA GLN A 421 -41.06 -53.10 -40.92
C GLN A 421 -40.99 -53.29 -42.43
N ASN A 422 -39.87 -52.90 -43.07
CA ASN A 422 -39.65 -53.13 -44.51
C ASN A 422 -38.96 -54.47 -44.82
N ALA A 423 -38.47 -55.19 -43.81
CA ALA A 423 -37.88 -56.51 -43.97
C ALA A 423 -38.91 -57.66 -43.89
N ASP A 424 -40.15 -57.36 -43.46
CA ASP A 424 -41.26 -58.31 -43.29
C ASP A 424 -42.44 -58.05 -44.27
N SER A 425 -42.19 -57.39 -45.41
CA SER A 425 -43.16 -57.23 -46.53
C SER A 425 -42.68 -57.87 -47.82
#